data_AF-A0A925MUR6-F1
#
_entry.id   AF-A0A925MUR6-F1
#
_cell.length_a   1.000
_cell.length_b   1.000
_cell.length_c   1.000
_cell.angle_alpha   90.00
_cell.angle_beta   90.00
_cell.angle_gamma   90.00
#
_symmetry.space_group_name_H-M   'P 1'
#
loop_
_entity.id
_entity.type
_entity.pdbx_description
1 polymer ?
#
loop_
_entity_poly.entity_id
_entity_poly.type
_entity_poly.pdbx_seq_one_letter_code
_entity_poly.pdbx_strand_id
1 'polypeptide(L)'
;MGGGGTLIAAQNNPTLKAAIPFAPYNGSTNFSGITVPTLVIACESDSVASVSSHASPMYNSIPASTDKAYLEINGGSHSCAGSSASTTNKAMLGKYGVAWVKRFMDNDTRYSPFLCGAPHQTDLGNTAVISEYRETCPY
;
A
#
# COMPACT_ATOMS: atom_id res chain seq x y z
N MET A 1 -12.51 0.68 -10.64
CA MET A 1 -12.73 1.36 -9.33
C MET A 1 -11.46 2.08 -8.93
N GLY A 2 -11.48 2.94 -7.90
CA GLY A 2 -10.39 3.88 -7.57
C GLY A 2 -9.00 3.23 -7.38
N GLY A 3 -8.88 2.21 -6.53
CA GLY A 3 -7.58 1.54 -6.30
C GLY A 3 -7.03 0.84 -7.54
N GLY A 4 -7.86 0.14 -8.32
CA GLY A 4 -7.44 -0.43 -9.60
C GLY A 4 -7.06 0.63 -10.64
N GLY A 5 -7.81 1.73 -10.69
CA GLY A 5 -7.51 2.88 -11.55
C GLY A 5 -6.16 3.53 -11.20
N THR A 6 -5.80 3.55 -9.92
CA THR A 6 -4.49 4.02 -9.45
C THR A 6 -3.36 3.15 -10.00
N LEU A 7 -3.51 1.83 -9.97
CA LEU A 7 -2.52 0.89 -10.53
C LEU A 7 -2.44 0.99 -12.06
N ILE A 8 -3.58 1.14 -12.75
CA ILE A 8 -3.61 1.37 -14.20
C ILE A 8 -2.89 2.68 -14.56
N ALA A 9 -3.12 3.75 -13.81
CA ALA A 9 -2.44 5.03 -14.03
C ALA A 9 -0.93 4.92 -13.79
N ALA A 10 -0.50 4.23 -12.73
CA ALA A 10 0.90 3.97 -12.44
C ALA A 10 1.58 3.16 -13.56
N GLN A 11 0.90 2.16 -14.12
CA GLN A 11 1.43 1.35 -15.22
C GLN A 11 1.53 2.15 -16.52
N ASN A 12 0.53 2.98 -16.83
CA ASN A 12 0.46 3.71 -18.10
C ASN A 12 1.27 5.02 -18.09
N ASN A 13 1.63 5.53 -16.90
CA ASN A 13 2.39 6.77 -16.76
C ASN A 13 3.57 6.59 -15.79
N PRO A 14 4.73 6.15 -16.29
CA PRO A 14 5.93 5.95 -15.47
C PRO A 14 6.55 7.27 -14.96
N THR A 15 6.02 8.44 -15.34
CA THR A 15 6.50 9.74 -14.82
C THR A 15 5.93 10.08 -13.45
N LEU A 16 4.87 9.39 -13.01
CA LEU A 16 4.32 9.51 -11.66
C LEU A 16 5.39 9.15 -10.62
N LYS A 17 5.33 9.83 -9.48
CA LYS A 17 6.34 9.68 -8.43
C LYS A 17 5.94 8.71 -7.34
N ALA A 18 4.64 8.51 -7.11
CA ALA A 18 4.13 7.58 -6.11
C ALA A 18 2.71 7.15 -6.47
N ALA A 19 2.32 5.95 -6.04
CA ALA A 19 0.97 5.42 -6.15
C ALA A 19 0.55 4.73 -4.85
N ILE A 20 -0.69 4.97 -4.41
CA ILE A 20 -1.25 4.35 -3.18
C ILE A 20 -2.67 3.85 -3.45
N PRO A 21 -2.83 2.64 -3.99
CA PRO A 21 -4.15 2.02 -4.14
C PRO A 21 -4.68 1.52 -2.79
N PHE A 22 -5.84 2.04 -2.39
CA PHE A 22 -6.59 1.56 -1.22
C PHE A 22 -7.63 0.51 -1.61
N ALA A 23 -7.61 -0.65 -0.93
CA ALA A 23 -8.52 -1.79 -1.14
C ALA A 23 -8.80 -2.02 -2.65
N PRO A 24 -7.75 -2.24 -3.47
CA PRO A 24 -7.89 -2.14 -4.90
C PRO A 24 -8.78 -3.22 -5.49
N TYR A 25 -9.63 -2.80 -6.43
CA TYR A 25 -10.40 -3.68 -7.29
C TYR A 25 -10.10 -3.39 -8.76
N ASN A 26 -9.80 -4.44 -9.53
CA ASN A 26 -9.64 -4.43 -10.98
C ASN A 26 -9.89 -5.83 -11.55
N GLY A 27 -10.38 -5.92 -12.79
CA GLY A 27 -10.64 -7.22 -13.45
C GLY A 27 -9.38 -8.01 -13.81
N SER A 28 -8.23 -7.34 -13.90
CA SER A 28 -6.91 -7.96 -14.04
C SER A 28 -6.07 -7.68 -12.80
N THR A 29 -5.29 -8.66 -12.37
CA THR A 29 -4.30 -8.52 -11.31
C THR A 29 -2.88 -8.34 -11.84
N ASN A 30 -2.68 -8.35 -13.16
CA ASN A 30 -1.36 -8.21 -13.76
C ASN A 30 -0.97 -6.73 -13.89
N PHE A 31 -0.02 -6.32 -13.05
CA PHE A 31 0.57 -4.99 -13.01
C PHE A 31 2.11 -5.05 -13.13
N SER A 32 2.62 -6.02 -13.90
CA SER A 32 4.07 -6.22 -14.09
C SER A 32 4.78 -5.10 -14.88
N GLY A 33 4.03 -4.18 -15.48
CA GLY A 33 4.58 -2.99 -16.14
C GLY A 33 4.79 -1.79 -15.21
N ILE A 34 4.38 -1.87 -13.94
CA ILE A 34 4.56 -0.77 -12.99
C ILE A 34 6.04 -0.60 -12.67
N THR A 35 6.52 0.65 -12.81
CA THR A 35 7.85 1.12 -12.35
C THR A 35 7.74 2.25 -11.33
N VAL A 36 6.52 2.74 -11.07
CA VAL A 36 6.23 3.80 -10.10
C VAL A 36 6.23 3.23 -8.69
N PRO A 37 6.88 3.89 -7.71
CA PRO A 37 6.84 3.47 -6.32
C PRO A 37 5.41 3.29 -5.81
N THR A 38 5.04 2.06 -5.42
CA THR A 38 3.64 1.70 -5.10
C THR A 38 3.48 1.11 -3.70
N LEU A 39 2.65 1.75 -2.87
CA LEU A 39 2.20 1.23 -1.57
C LEU A 39 0.76 0.70 -1.70
N VAL A 40 0.59 -0.61 -1.71
CA VAL A 40 -0.73 -1.26 -1.74
C VAL A 40 -1.29 -1.35 -0.33
N ILE A 41 -2.48 -0.77 -0.11
CA ILE A 41 -3.22 -0.91 1.14
C ILE A 41 -4.32 -1.95 0.98
N ALA A 42 -4.32 -2.96 1.84
CA ALA A 42 -5.27 -4.05 1.88
C ALA A 42 -6.05 -4.09 3.21
N CYS A 43 -7.18 -4.79 3.20
CA CYS A 43 -8.04 -4.99 4.35
C CYS A 43 -8.30 -6.50 4.51
N GLU A 44 -7.87 -7.11 5.61
CA GLU A 44 -7.84 -8.58 5.77
C GLU A 44 -9.21 -9.25 5.51
N SER A 45 -10.29 -8.67 6.04
CA SER A 45 -11.66 -9.18 5.96
C SER A 45 -12.48 -8.51 4.84
N ASP A 46 -11.84 -8.13 3.75
CA ASP A 46 -12.51 -7.51 2.59
C ASP A 46 -13.38 -8.52 1.83
N SER A 47 -14.71 -8.33 1.89
CA SER A 47 -15.68 -9.16 1.17
C SER A 47 -16.09 -8.60 -0.19
N VAL A 48 -15.60 -7.42 -0.60
CA VAL A 48 -15.93 -6.75 -1.87
C VAL A 48 -14.79 -6.92 -2.87
N ALA A 49 -13.55 -6.70 -2.42
CA ALA A 49 -12.33 -6.86 -3.18
C ALA A 49 -11.35 -7.73 -2.37
N SER A 50 -11.69 -9.02 -2.25
CA SER A 50 -10.94 -9.95 -1.40
C SER A 50 -9.43 -9.90 -1.67
N VAL A 51 -8.65 -9.89 -0.59
CA VAL A 51 -7.18 -9.81 -0.64
C VAL A 51 -6.58 -10.87 -1.56
N SER A 52 -7.07 -12.11 -1.43
CA SER A 52 -6.57 -13.27 -2.17
C SER A 52 -6.82 -13.19 -3.67
N SER A 53 -7.84 -12.44 -4.12
CA SER A 53 -8.17 -12.28 -5.54
C SER A 53 -7.73 -10.92 -6.10
N HIS A 54 -7.40 -9.96 -5.25
CA HIS A 54 -7.08 -8.58 -5.67
C HIS A 54 -5.76 -8.09 -5.10
N ALA A 55 -5.77 -7.46 -3.92
CA ALA A 55 -4.63 -6.69 -3.43
C ALA A 55 -3.31 -7.50 -3.38
N SER A 56 -3.35 -8.76 -2.92
CA SER A 56 -2.16 -9.59 -2.80
C SER A 56 -1.62 -10.05 -4.18
N PRO A 57 -2.43 -10.62 -5.10
CA PRO A 57 -1.99 -10.86 -6.48
C PRO A 57 -1.49 -9.61 -7.22
N MET A 58 -2.16 -8.47 -7.05
CA MET A 58 -1.76 -7.20 -7.67
C MET A 58 -0.37 -6.77 -7.19
N TYR A 59 -0.13 -6.76 -5.87
CA TYR A 59 1.18 -6.48 -5.31
C TYR A 59 2.26 -7.46 -5.80
N ASN A 60 1.94 -8.75 -5.87
CA ASN A 60 2.87 -9.79 -6.32
C ASN A 60 3.27 -9.62 -7.79
N SER A 61 2.37 -9.11 -8.62
CA SER A 61 2.65 -8.89 -10.04
C SER A 61 3.59 -7.71 -10.31
N ILE A 62 3.65 -6.71 -9.41
CA ILE A 62 4.58 -5.56 -9.54
C ILE A 62 6.01 -6.09 -9.44
N PRO A 63 6.95 -5.69 -10.32
CA PRO A 63 8.32 -6.20 -10.28
C PRO A 63 9.00 -5.94 -8.93
N ALA A 64 9.81 -6.89 -8.45
CA ALA A 64 10.60 -6.71 -7.23
C ALA A 64 11.71 -5.64 -7.36
N SER A 65 12.04 -5.23 -8.60
CA SER A 65 12.93 -4.11 -8.89
C SER A 65 12.27 -2.74 -8.74
N THR A 66 10.97 -2.69 -8.45
CA THR A 66 10.23 -1.44 -8.19
C THR A 66 10.08 -1.29 -6.68
N ASP A 67 10.32 -0.09 -6.17
CA ASP A 67 10.04 0.25 -4.78
C ASP A 67 8.56 0.01 -4.50
N LYS A 68 8.27 -1.02 -3.72
CA LYS A 68 6.90 -1.41 -3.39
C LYS A 68 6.75 -1.85 -1.96
N ALA A 69 5.55 -1.62 -1.45
CA ALA A 69 5.10 -2.06 -0.15
C ALA A 69 3.66 -2.58 -0.23
N TYR A 70 3.34 -3.49 0.68
CA TYR A 70 2.00 -4.00 0.96
C TYR A 70 1.74 -3.83 2.44
N LEU A 71 0.63 -3.20 2.82
CA LEU A 71 0.18 -3.05 4.19
C LEU A 71 -1.24 -3.57 4.29
N GLU A 72 -1.46 -4.60 5.09
CA GLU A 72 -2.78 -5.14 5.37
C GLU A 72 -3.26 -4.78 6.77
N ILE A 73 -4.46 -4.19 6.82
CA ILE A 73 -5.12 -3.86 8.08
C ILE A 73 -5.80 -5.10 8.63
N ASN A 74 -5.40 -5.49 9.84
CA ASN A 74 -5.95 -6.58 10.62
C ASN A 74 -7.46 -6.38 10.88
N GLY A 75 -8.27 -7.39 10.61
CA GLY A 75 -9.73 -7.38 10.71
C GLY A 75 -10.43 -6.35 9.82
N GLY A 76 -9.72 -5.73 8.88
CA GLY A 76 -10.26 -4.64 8.06
C GLY A 76 -11.35 -5.12 7.09
N SER A 77 -12.54 -4.52 7.14
CA SER A 77 -13.53 -4.65 6.05
C SER A 77 -13.08 -3.87 4.81
N HIS A 78 -13.79 -3.98 3.67
CA HIS A 78 -13.52 -3.18 2.46
C HIS A 78 -13.37 -1.67 2.73
N SER A 79 -14.08 -1.17 3.75
CA SER A 79 -14.04 0.23 4.17
C SER A 79 -12.92 0.57 5.17
N CYS A 80 -11.91 -0.30 5.35
CA CYS A 80 -10.85 -0.09 6.34
C CYS A 80 -10.01 1.17 6.10
N ALA A 81 -10.07 1.73 4.88
CA ALA A 81 -9.46 2.99 4.48
C ALA A 81 -10.47 4.10 4.12
N GLY A 82 -11.76 3.88 4.38
CA GLY A 82 -12.84 4.83 4.09
C GLY A 82 -13.16 5.76 5.25
N SER A 83 -14.17 6.62 5.06
CA SER A 83 -14.61 7.59 6.08
C SER A 83 -15.09 6.93 7.39
N SER A 84 -15.58 5.70 7.32
CA SER A 84 -16.03 4.89 8.47
C SER A 84 -14.90 4.13 9.19
N ALA A 85 -13.65 4.22 8.70
CA ALA A 85 -12.53 3.54 9.34
C ALA A 85 -12.31 4.02 10.78
N SER A 86 -11.82 3.11 11.63
CA SER A 86 -11.47 3.42 13.01
C SER A 86 -10.38 4.50 13.08
N THR A 87 -10.32 5.24 14.18
CA THR A 87 -9.27 6.24 14.41
C THR A 87 -7.87 5.62 14.32
N THR A 88 -7.71 4.40 14.82
CA THR A 88 -6.44 3.65 14.76
C THR A 88 -6.04 3.35 13.31
N ASN A 89 -6.97 2.87 12.49
CA ASN A 89 -6.70 2.60 11.07
C ASN A 89 -6.34 3.91 10.34
N LYS A 90 -7.10 4.98 10.57
CA LYS A 90 -6.83 6.30 9.98
C LYS A 90 -5.44 6.83 10.36
N ALA A 91 -5.02 6.66 11.61
CA ALA A 91 -3.69 7.05 12.06
C ALA A 91 -2.60 6.25 11.34
N MET A 92 -2.77 4.92 11.22
CA MET A 92 -1.80 4.06 10.55
C MET A 92 -1.71 4.38 9.04
N LEU A 93 -2.86 4.45 8.36
CA LEU A 93 -2.94 4.77 6.94
C LEU A 93 -2.43 6.17 6.63
N GLY A 94 -2.72 7.14 7.50
CA GLY A 94 -2.20 8.50 7.40
C GLY A 94 -0.68 8.55 7.54
N LYS A 95 -0.11 7.84 8.53
CA LYS A 95 1.34 7.76 8.75
C LYS A 95 2.05 7.19 7.51
N TYR A 96 1.64 6.01 7.06
CA TYR A 96 2.29 5.35 5.92
C TYR A 96 2.01 6.08 4.60
N GLY A 97 0.80 6.59 4.39
CA GLY A 97 0.47 7.35 3.19
C GLY A 97 1.28 8.62 3.04
N VAL A 98 1.41 9.41 4.12
CA VAL A 98 2.25 10.61 4.13
C VAL A 98 3.72 10.26 3.98
N ALA A 99 4.21 9.23 4.69
CA ALA A 99 5.61 8.82 4.58
C ALA A 99 5.98 8.35 3.16
N TRP A 100 5.10 7.58 2.51
CA TRP A 100 5.30 7.11 1.14
C TRP A 100 5.36 8.27 0.15
N VAL A 101 4.37 9.16 0.20
CA VAL A 101 4.33 10.35 -0.67
C VAL A 101 5.57 11.22 -0.44
N LYS A 102 5.95 11.48 0.82
CA LYS A 102 7.14 12.28 1.11
C LYS A 102 8.43 11.63 0.63
N ARG A 103 8.58 10.31 0.83
CA ARG A 103 9.77 9.59 0.40
C ARG A 103 9.97 9.67 -1.12
N PHE A 104 8.91 9.54 -1.92
CA PHE A 104 9.05 9.39 -3.38
C PHE A 104 8.66 10.63 -4.20
N MET A 105 7.66 11.41 -3.78
CA MET A 105 7.32 12.67 -4.47
C MET A 105 8.36 13.76 -4.17
N ASP A 106 8.82 13.85 -2.92
CA ASP A 106 9.75 14.89 -2.48
C ASP A 106 11.21 14.40 -2.45
N ASN A 107 11.46 13.11 -2.71
CA ASN A 107 12.76 12.46 -2.48
C ASN A 107 13.27 12.65 -1.04
N ASP A 108 12.37 12.75 -0.06
CA ASP A 108 12.71 13.13 1.30
C ASP A 108 13.08 11.91 2.15
N THR A 109 14.38 11.65 2.27
CA THR A 109 14.92 10.52 3.03
C THR A 109 14.71 10.63 4.54
N ARG A 110 14.26 11.79 5.05
CA ARG A 110 13.83 11.92 6.46
C ARG A 110 12.63 11.04 6.78
N TYR A 111 11.89 10.59 5.77
CA TYR A 111 10.75 9.69 5.93
C TYR A 111 11.10 8.20 5.81
N SER A 112 12.31 7.84 5.37
CA SER A 112 12.77 6.45 5.30
C SER A 112 12.67 5.70 6.64
N PRO A 113 12.92 6.30 7.82
CA PRO A 113 12.76 5.59 9.10
C PRO A 113 11.33 5.11 9.38
N PHE A 114 10.31 5.76 8.82
CA PHE A 114 8.90 5.34 8.97
C PHE A 114 8.51 4.21 7.99
N LEU A 115 9.35 3.93 7.00
CA LEU A 115 9.10 2.91 5.98
C LEU A 115 10.06 1.71 6.09
N CYS A 116 11.28 1.89 6.61
CA CYS A 116 12.28 0.82 6.74
C CYS A 116 13.07 0.87 8.09
N GLY A 117 12.76 1.79 9.00
CA GLY A 117 13.56 2.04 10.22
C GLY A 117 12.92 1.55 11.53
N ALA A 118 13.49 1.95 12.67
CA ALA A 118 12.97 1.55 13.98
C ALA A 118 11.50 1.95 14.24
N PRO A 119 11.02 3.14 13.84
CA PRO A 119 9.59 3.47 13.91
C PRO A 119 8.72 2.53 13.08
N HIS A 120 9.18 2.12 11.90
CA HIS A 120 8.51 1.14 11.05
C HIS A 120 8.42 -0.23 11.74
N GLN A 121 9.54 -0.74 12.26
CA GLN A 121 9.58 -2.02 12.99
C GLN A 121 8.66 -2.01 14.23
N THR A 122 8.52 -0.86 14.89
CA THR A 122 7.57 -0.69 16.02
C THR A 122 6.13 -0.87 15.56
N ASP A 123 5.75 -0.30 14.41
CA ASP A 123 4.40 -0.44 13.85
C ASP A 123 4.14 -1.88 13.41
N LEU A 124 5.11 -2.54 12.77
CA LEU A 124 5.00 -3.96 12.36
C LEU A 124 4.80 -4.90 13.56
N GLY A 125 5.34 -4.56 14.73
CA GLY A 125 5.09 -5.29 15.97
C GLY A 125 3.65 -5.15 16.49
N ASN A 126 2.86 -4.20 15.99
CA ASN A 126 1.47 -3.99 16.38
C ASN A 126 0.51 -4.84 15.52
N THR A 127 0.52 -6.15 15.78
CA THR A 127 -0.30 -7.13 15.05
C THR A 127 -1.81 -6.97 15.26
N ALA A 128 -2.23 -6.17 16.26
CA ALA A 128 -3.62 -5.79 16.42
C ALA A 128 -4.11 -4.85 15.31
N VAL A 129 -3.20 -4.16 14.62
CA VAL A 129 -3.50 -3.20 13.55
C VAL A 129 -3.02 -3.69 12.18
N ILE A 130 -1.81 -4.24 12.10
CA ILE A 130 -1.23 -4.73 10.85
C ILE A 130 -1.20 -6.27 10.89
N SER A 131 -1.96 -6.93 10.02
CA SER A 131 -1.95 -8.40 9.91
C SER A 131 -0.78 -8.90 9.08
N GLU A 132 -0.43 -8.17 8.03
CA GLU A 132 0.67 -8.50 7.12
C GLU A 132 1.33 -7.22 6.59
N TYR A 133 2.64 -7.26 6.43
CA TYR A 133 3.39 -6.26 5.68
C TYR A 133 4.45 -6.93 4.79
N ARG A 134 4.59 -6.47 3.55
CA ARG A 134 5.63 -6.91 2.60
C ARG A 134 6.29 -5.70 1.96
N GLU A 135 7.58 -5.79 1.68
CA GLU A 135 8.36 -4.66 1.20
C GLU A 135 9.55 -5.06 0.33
N THR A 136 10.16 -4.04 -0.28
CA THR A 136 11.42 -4.11 -1.04
C THR A 136 12.46 -3.15 -0.44
N CYS A 137 12.35 -2.84 0.86
CA CYS A 137 13.33 -2.04 1.57
C CYS A 137 14.78 -2.58 1.37
N PRO A 138 15.79 -1.71 1.35
CA PRO A 138 15.70 -0.26 1.50
C PRO A 138 15.25 0.46 0.21
N TYR A 139 14.48 1.55 0.37
CA TYR A 139 14.03 2.44 -0.70
C TYR A 139 14.91 3.69 -0.85
#